data_AF-A0A6M0GE03-F1
#
_entry.id   AF-A0A6M0GE03-F1
#
_cell.length_a   1.000
_cell.length_b   1.000
_cell.length_c   1.000
_cell.angle_alpha   90.00
_cell.angle_beta   90.00
_cell.angle_gamma   90.00
#
_symmetry.space_group_name_H-M   'P 1'
#
loop_
_entity.id
_entity.type
_entity.pdbx_description
1 polymer ?
#
loop_
_entity_poly.entity_id
_entity_poly.type
_entity_poly.pdbx_seq_one_letter_code
_entity_poly.pdbx_strand_id
1 'polypeptide(L)'
;MKQCLELDKPTEAIEYIERSKGRNLVELLANKNLYPRTDSYPNLEIHQTHCQQLAQLRQEIPVRQRELEILTINRKSEKEYRDKIKIQQQQLNYLKQQQDELLEEINQLDSSFRFTQQVEAIPYSEIQTLIDENTAIIEWYITSSRILSFTITRHHQQPQVRQSSAEDREALIDLTFDEYLTSYYNNKDENKDEWETKLDKLLSRLAEILHIEEIIAELPQGCNQLILIPHRFLHLFPLHALPCGNDNVGAKHLGDNLSEKPKLDNPNASPSGNFALRQLIGETQIRQSKCFTLG
;
A
#
# COMPACT_ATOMS: atom_id res chain seq x y z
N MET A 1 3.25 -0.55 13.40
CA MET A 1 1.80 -0.28 13.23
C MET A 1 1.00 -0.32 14.52
N LYS A 2 0.82 -1.48 15.20
CA LYS A 2 0.10 -1.54 16.51
C LYS A 2 0.61 -0.49 17.49
N GLN A 3 1.93 -0.43 17.66
CA GLN A 3 2.59 0.53 18.54
C GLN A 3 2.47 2.00 18.10
N CYS A 4 2.21 2.31 16.83
CA CYS A 4 2.06 3.70 16.34
C CYS A 4 0.61 4.19 16.52
N LEU A 5 -0.36 3.31 16.28
CA LEU A 5 -1.79 3.60 16.49
C LEU A 5 -2.15 3.63 17.98
N GLU A 6 -1.46 2.84 18.83
CA GLU A 6 -1.60 2.88 20.29
C GLU A 6 -0.98 4.13 20.94
N LEU A 7 -0.12 4.86 20.21
CA LEU A 7 0.59 6.06 20.70
C LEU A 7 0.07 7.38 20.10
N ASP A 8 -1.09 7.37 19.41
CA ASP A 8 -1.72 8.55 18.81
C ASP A 8 -0.78 9.38 17.91
N LYS A 9 -0.01 8.66 17.08
CA LYS A 9 1.03 9.21 16.19
C LYS A 9 0.62 9.04 14.73
N PRO A 10 -0.29 9.90 14.22
CA PRO A 10 -0.90 9.73 12.90
C PRO A 10 0.11 9.93 11.76
N THR A 11 1.08 10.83 11.94
CA THR A 11 2.16 11.09 10.97
C THR A 11 3.08 9.87 10.81
N GLU A 12 3.56 9.30 11.91
CA GLU A 12 4.40 8.11 11.84
C GLU A 12 3.62 6.88 11.33
N ALA A 13 2.30 6.84 11.54
CA ALA A 13 1.45 5.78 11.03
C ALA A 13 1.36 5.80 9.49
N ILE A 14 1.15 6.97 8.87
CA ILE A 14 1.07 7.07 7.39
C ILE A 14 2.44 6.79 6.75
N GLU A 15 3.53 7.31 7.32
CA GLU A 15 4.89 7.06 6.84
C GLU A 15 5.25 5.57 6.89
N TYR A 16 4.86 4.89 7.98
CA TYR A 16 5.02 3.44 8.11
C TYR A 16 4.20 2.69 7.06
N ILE A 17 2.96 3.11 6.80
CA ILE A 17 2.06 2.46 5.85
C ILE A 17 2.61 2.56 4.42
N GLU A 18 3.00 3.75 3.99
CA GLU A 18 3.55 3.95 2.65
C GLU A 18 4.83 3.15 2.44
N ARG A 19 5.70 3.13 3.46
CA ARG A 19 6.88 2.26 3.47
C ARG A 19 6.51 0.78 3.38
N SER A 20 5.51 0.34 4.15
CA SER A 20 5.07 -1.06 4.18
C SER A 20 4.50 -1.50 2.83
N LYS A 21 3.83 -0.62 2.08
CA LYS A 21 3.30 -0.92 0.74
C LYS A 21 4.39 -1.06 -0.31
N GLY A 22 5.48 -0.29 -0.21
CA GLY A 22 6.63 -0.43 -1.11
C GLY A 22 7.53 -1.63 -0.77
N ARG A 23 7.42 -2.15 0.46
CA ARG A 23 8.35 -3.14 1.01
C ARG A 23 8.35 -4.45 0.22
N ASN A 24 7.19 -4.95 -0.20
CA ASN A 24 7.13 -6.21 -0.94
C ASN A 24 7.87 -6.12 -2.28
N LEU A 25 7.72 -5.01 -3.01
CA LEU A 25 8.46 -4.79 -4.25
C LEU A 25 9.97 -4.74 -4.01
N VAL A 26 10.41 -4.04 -2.97
CA VAL A 26 11.84 -3.99 -2.62
C VAL A 26 12.36 -5.34 -2.13
N GLU A 27 11.57 -6.10 -1.37
CA GLU A 27 11.93 -7.47 -0.98
C GLU A 27 12.04 -8.38 -2.22
N LEU A 28 11.12 -8.29 -3.18
CA LEU A 28 11.20 -9.01 -4.45
C LEU A 28 12.42 -8.58 -5.28
N LEU A 29 12.75 -7.30 -5.32
CA LEU A 29 13.94 -6.77 -6.01
C LEU A 29 15.24 -7.21 -5.32
N ALA A 30 15.29 -7.18 -3.99
CA ALA A 30 16.42 -7.68 -3.21
C ALA A 30 16.61 -9.20 -3.41
N ASN A 31 15.52 -9.96 -3.44
CA ASN A 31 15.53 -11.40 -3.68
C ASN A 31 15.97 -11.79 -5.11
N LYS A 32 15.84 -10.87 -6.08
CA LYS A 32 16.38 -11.07 -7.43
C LYS A 32 17.91 -10.94 -7.53
N ASN A 33 18.60 -10.81 -6.39
CA ASN A 33 20.06 -10.65 -6.32
C ASN A 33 20.56 -9.54 -7.23
N LEU A 34 19.87 -8.39 -7.22
CA LEU A 34 20.31 -7.22 -7.96
C LEU A 34 21.65 -6.74 -7.41
N TYR A 35 22.55 -6.38 -8.32
CA TYR A 35 23.87 -5.81 -8.04
C TYR A 35 23.93 -4.38 -8.55
N PRO A 36 24.79 -3.53 -7.95
CA PRO A 36 24.96 -2.18 -8.42
C PRO A 36 25.51 -2.16 -9.85
N ARG A 37 25.16 -1.11 -10.60
CA ARG A 37 25.51 -1.06 -12.01
C ARG A 37 27.01 -0.87 -12.21
N THR A 38 27.57 -1.57 -13.19
CA THR A 38 29.01 -1.55 -13.45
C THR A 38 29.49 -0.20 -14.00
N ASP A 39 28.64 0.53 -14.71
CA ASP A 39 28.92 1.87 -15.27
C ASP A 39 29.06 2.97 -14.20
N SER A 40 28.48 2.76 -13.02
CA SER A 40 28.59 3.69 -11.89
C SER A 40 29.93 3.60 -11.14
N TYR A 41 30.80 2.63 -11.48
CA TYR A 41 32.05 2.37 -10.77
C TYR A 41 33.27 2.87 -11.53
N PRO A 42 34.23 3.53 -10.85
CA PRO A 42 35.48 3.98 -11.48
C PRO A 42 36.44 2.83 -11.79
N ASN A 43 36.32 1.69 -11.09
CA ASN A 43 37.16 0.51 -11.27
C ASN A 43 36.31 -0.77 -11.16
N LEU A 44 36.51 -1.68 -12.11
CA LEU A 44 35.84 -2.98 -12.16
C LEU A 44 36.21 -3.89 -10.97
N GLU A 45 37.42 -3.78 -10.42
CA GLU A 45 37.87 -4.57 -9.27
C GLU A 45 37.09 -4.21 -7.99
N ILE A 46 36.80 -2.92 -7.81
CA ILE A 46 35.97 -2.41 -6.70
C ILE A 46 34.54 -2.89 -6.87
N HIS A 47 33.99 -2.82 -8.08
CA HIS A 47 32.66 -3.35 -8.39
C HIS A 47 32.54 -4.83 -8.04
N GLN A 48 33.53 -5.64 -8.44
CA GLN A 48 33.56 -7.07 -8.14
C GLN A 48 33.65 -7.34 -6.64
N THR A 49 34.47 -6.58 -5.91
CA THR A 49 34.62 -6.72 -4.46
C THR A 49 33.32 -6.40 -3.73
N HIS A 50 32.67 -5.28 -4.06
CA HIS A 50 31.37 -4.92 -3.48
C HIS A 50 30.30 -5.97 -3.78
N CYS A 51 30.26 -6.48 -5.02
CA CYS A 51 29.31 -7.54 -5.39
C CYS A 51 29.57 -8.84 -4.63
N GLN A 52 30.83 -9.24 -4.45
CA GLN A 52 31.20 -10.43 -3.69
C GLN A 52 30.82 -10.30 -2.21
N GLN A 53 31.16 -9.19 -1.58
CA GLN A 53 30.82 -8.93 -0.17
C GLN A 53 29.31 -8.89 0.04
N LEU A 54 28.57 -8.25 -0.88
CA LEU A 54 27.10 -8.20 -0.81
C LEU A 54 26.48 -9.59 -0.96
N ALA A 55 27.01 -10.42 -1.88
CA ALA A 55 26.56 -11.80 -2.06
C ALA A 55 26.80 -12.64 -0.80
N GLN A 56 27.97 -12.49 -0.17
CA GLN A 56 28.32 -13.17 1.07
C GLN A 56 27.37 -12.79 2.21
N LEU A 57 27.16 -11.49 2.45
CA LEU A 57 26.26 -11.00 3.50
C LEU A 57 24.81 -11.45 3.29
N ARG A 58 24.33 -11.46 2.02
CA ARG A 58 23.00 -11.97 1.67
C ARG A 58 22.82 -13.46 1.95
N GLN A 59 23.89 -14.26 1.92
CA GLN A 59 23.85 -15.67 2.28
C GLN A 59 23.96 -15.89 3.80
N GLU A 60 24.86 -15.18 4.48
CA GLU A 60 25.16 -15.40 5.89
C GLU A 60 24.05 -14.90 6.84
N ILE A 61 23.47 -13.72 6.57
CA ILE A 61 22.48 -13.10 7.46
C ILE A 61 21.24 -13.99 7.67
N PRO A 62 20.58 -14.54 6.62
CA PRO A 62 19.42 -15.41 6.80
C PRO A 62 19.74 -16.72 7.52
N VAL A 63 20.94 -17.29 7.28
CA VAL A 63 21.39 -18.52 7.95
C VAL A 63 21.50 -18.27 9.46
N ARG A 64 22.17 -17.17 9.87
CA ARG A 64 22.32 -16.79 11.28
C ARG A 64 20.99 -16.44 11.94
N GLN A 65 20.08 -15.77 11.22
CA GLN A 65 18.73 -15.49 11.72
C GLN A 65 17.96 -16.77 12.04
N ARG A 66 18.02 -17.76 11.13
CA ARG A 66 17.37 -19.07 11.33
C ARG A 66 18.00 -19.84 12.49
N GLU A 67 19.33 -19.85 12.60
CA GLU A 67 20.03 -20.46 13.74
C GLU A 67 19.58 -19.84 15.06
N LEU A 68 19.50 -18.50 15.13
CA LEU A 68 19.04 -17.79 16.30
C LEU A 68 17.59 -18.13 16.65
N GLU A 69 16.69 -18.19 15.68
CA GLU A 69 15.29 -18.55 15.88
C GLU A 69 15.16 -19.97 16.47
N ILE A 70 15.87 -20.94 15.92
CA ILE A 70 15.91 -22.34 16.41
C ILE A 70 16.43 -22.39 17.86
N LEU A 71 17.50 -21.66 18.17
CA LEU A 71 18.04 -21.58 19.54
C LEU A 71 17.04 -20.95 20.52
N THR A 72 16.28 -19.97 20.04
CA THR A 72 15.32 -19.19 20.83
C THR A 72 14.04 -19.97 21.13
N ILE A 73 13.58 -20.81 20.21
CA ILE A 73 12.40 -21.69 20.36
C ILE A 73 12.70 -22.85 21.33
N ASN A 74 13.92 -23.40 21.28
CA ASN A 74 14.20 -24.66 21.94
C ASN A 74 14.52 -24.56 23.44
N ARG A 75 15.17 -23.50 23.98
CA ARG A 75 15.60 -23.45 25.40
C ARG A 75 15.95 -22.03 25.91
N LYS A 76 14.95 -21.20 26.28
CA LYS A 76 15.20 -19.86 26.92
C LYS A 76 15.56 -19.91 28.41
N SER A 77 15.28 -21.02 29.10
CA SER A 77 15.34 -21.12 30.57
C SER A 77 16.73 -21.47 31.13
N GLU A 78 17.62 -22.05 30.32
CA GLU A 78 18.95 -22.46 30.76
C GLU A 78 19.98 -21.34 30.55
N LYS A 79 20.78 -21.03 31.60
CA LYS A 79 21.74 -19.91 31.61
C LYS A 79 22.76 -19.99 30.45
N GLU A 80 23.21 -21.19 30.11
CA GLU A 80 24.14 -21.46 29.00
C GLU A 80 23.55 -21.05 27.63
N TYR A 81 22.25 -21.27 27.43
CA TYR A 81 21.58 -20.90 26.18
C TYR A 81 21.34 -19.40 26.09
N ARG A 82 21.18 -18.68 27.22
CA ARG A 82 21.10 -17.21 27.20
C ARG A 82 22.38 -16.56 26.72
N ASP A 83 23.54 -17.06 27.16
CA ASP A 83 24.84 -16.53 26.73
C ASP A 83 25.09 -16.84 25.23
N LYS A 84 24.75 -18.05 24.78
CA LYS A 84 24.80 -18.42 23.36
C LYS A 84 23.88 -17.56 22.48
N ILE A 85 22.63 -17.34 22.91
CA ILE A 85 21.68 -16.45 22.21
C ILE A 85 22.23 -15.03 22.14
N LYS A 86 22.80 -14.51 23.23
CA LYS A 86 23.37 -13.16 23.26
C LYS A 86 24.55 -13.01 22.29
N ILE A 87 25.45 -13.99 22.25
CA ILE A 87 26.58 -14.00 21.32
C ILE A 87 26.09 -14.05 19.86
N GLN A 88 25.13 -14.92 19.55
CA GLN A 88 24.55 -15.02 18.21
C GLN A 88 23.83 -13.73 17.80
N GLN A 89 23.13 -13.07 18.72
CA GLN A 89 22.54 -11.76 18.48
C GLN A 89 23.59 -10.68 18.18
N GLN A 90 24.70 -10.65 18.92
CA GLN A 90 25.80 -9.72 18.65
C GLN A 90 26.42 -9.95 17.28
N GLN A 91 26.66 -11.21 16.91
CA GLN A 91 27.19 -11.57 15.59
C GLN A 91 26.23 -11.17 14.47
N LEU A 92 24.93 -11.43 14.63
CA LEU A 92 23.92 -11.03 13.66
C LEU A 92 23.86 -9.50 13.51
N ASN A 93 23.92 -8.76 14.63
CA ASN A 93 23.93 -7.30 14.59
C ASN A 93 25.18 -6.78 13.90
N TYR A 94 26.34 -7.40 14.13
CA TYR A 94 27.59 -7.05 13.43
C TYR A 94 27.47 -7.26 11.92
N LEU A 95 26.95 -8.40 11.46
CA LEU A 95 26.75 -8.65 10.02
C LEU A 95 25.78 -7.66 9.38
N LYS A 96 24.71 -7.28 10.10
CA LYS A 96 23.78 -6.24 9.64
C LYS A 96 24.47 -4.88 9.52
N GLN A 97 25.28 -4.51 10.51
CA GLN A 97 26.05 -3.27 10.45
C GLN A 97 27.03 -3.26 9.26
N GLN A 98 27.73 -4.36 9.01
CA GLN A 98 28.60 -4.49 7.83
C GLN A 98 27.82 -4.35 6.51
N GLN A 99 26.60 -4.90 6.46
CA GLN A 99 25.72 -4.72 5.31
C GLN A 99 25.33 -3.25 5.13
N ASP A 100 24.94 -2.56 6.20
CA ASP A 100 24.54 -1.15 6.14
C ASP A 100 25.71 -0.27 5.68
N GLU A 101 26.91 -0.47 6.24
CA GLU A 101 28.15 0.24 5.84
C GLU A 101 28.49 -0.01 4.36
N LEU A 102 28.47 -1.26 3.90
CA LEU A 102 28.71 -1.59 2.50
C LEU A 102 27.66 -0.96 1.57
N LEU A 103 26.40 -0.94 1.99
CA LEU A 103 25.33 -0.30 1.21
C LEU A 103 25.53 1.21 1.12
N GLU A 104 25.98 1.88 2.17
CA GLU A 104 26.35 3.30 2.12
C GLU A 104 27.47 3.56 1.12
N GLU A 105 28.54 2.75 1.14
CA GLU A 105 29.64 2.84 0.17
C GLU A 105 29.16 2.62 -1.26
N ILE A 106 28.34 1.58 -1.49
CA ILE A 106 27.76 1.31 -2.81
C ILE A 106 26.88 2.49 -3.27
N ASN A 107 26.06 3.05 -2.38
CA ASN A 107 25.13 4.14 -2.71
C ASN A 107 25.83 5.46 -3.03
N GLN A 108 27.06 5.68 -2.54
CA GLN A 108 27.89 6.82 -2.94
C GLN A 108 28.35 6.73 -4.41
N LEU A 109 28.49 5.51 -4.94
CA LEU A 109 28.89 5.24 -6.32
C LEU A 109 27.67 5.10 -7.24
N ASP A 110 26.71 4.27 -6.84
CA ASP A 110 25.46 4.02 -7.54
C ASP A 110 24.26 4.41 -6.65
N SER A 111 23.87 5.68 -6.71
CA SER A 111 22.73 6.20 -5.94
C SER A 111 21.41 5.52 -6.28
N SER A 112 21.28 4.94 -7.49
CA SER A 112 20.09 4.23 -7.91
C SER A 112 19.95 2.85 -7.25
N PHE A 113 21.05 2.30 -6.72
CA PHE A 113 21.03 1.00 -6.07
C PHE A 113 20.23 0.99 -4.76
N ARG A 114 20.18 2.12 -4.05
CA ARG A 114 19.44 2.30 -2.79
C ARG A 114 17.98 1.85 -2.90
N PHE A 115 17.32 2.18 -4.01
CA PHE A 115 15.93 1.84 -4.29
C PHE A 115 15.68 0.34 -4.43
N THR A 116 16.73 -0.46 -4.66
CA THR A 116 16.64 -1.93 -4.73
C THR A 116 16.80 -2.61 -3.38
N GLN A 117 17.27 -1.88 -2.36
CA GLN A 117 17.61 -2.43 -1.04
C GLN A 117 16.68 -1.95 0.06
N GLN A 118 16.21 -0.69 0.01
CA GLN A 118 15.35 -0.13 1.04
C GLN A 118 14.26 0.76 0.47
N VAL A 119 13.07 0.68 1.07
CA VAL A 119 12.02 1.70 0.91
C VAL A 119 12.22 2.72 2.02
N GLU A 120 12.56 3.95 1.64
CA GLU A 120 12.44 5.10 2.52
C GLU A 120 10.98 5.47 2.69
N ALA A 121 10.59 5.81 3.92
CA ALA A 121 9.30 6.44 4.13
C ALA A 121 9.38 7.86 3.57
N ILE A 122 8.40 8.26 2.76
CA ILE A 122 8.25 9.63 2.31
C ILE A 122 7.72 10.43 3.51
N PRO A 123 8.42 11.46 4.00
CA PRO A 123 7.94 12.29 5.09
C PRO A 123 6.58 12.90 4.78
N TYR A 124 5.71 13.01 5.78
CA TYR A 124 4.38 13.60 5.57
C TYR A 124 4.44 15.02 4.97
N SER A 125 5.40 15.84 5.41
CA SER A 125 5.60 17.19 4.87
C SER A 125 5.86 17.20 3.36
N GLU A 126 6.60 16.21 2.83
CA GLU A 126 6.83 16.06 1.40
C GLU A 126 5.54 15.67 0.68
N ILE A 127 4.75 14.74 1.23
CA ILE A 127 3.43 14.39 0.69
C ILE A 127 2.54 15.64 0.62
N GLN A 128 2.52 16.49 1.65
CA GLN A 128 1.74 17.73 1.65
C GLN A 128 2.19 18.73 0.58
N THR A 129 3.49 18.80 0.29
CA THR A 129 4.00 19.73 -0.75
C THR A 129 3.50 19.38 -2.14
N LEU A 130 3.15 18.11 -2.38
CA LEU A 130 2.64 17.60 -3.66
C LEU A 130 1.13 17.85 -3.85
N ILE A 131 0.42 18.27 -2.80
CA ILE A 131 -1.04 18.47 -2.81
C ILE A 131 -1.31 19.98 -2.89
N ASP A 132 -2.22 20.40 -3.77
CA ASP A 132 -2.66 21.80 -3.86
C ASP A 132 -3.67 22.16 -2.75
N GLU A 133 -4.12 23.43 -2.70
CA GLU A 133 -5.02 23.92 -1.64
C GLU A 133 -6.44 23.34 -1.73
N ASN A 134 -6.83 22.83 -2.90
CA ASN A 134 -8.19 22.37 -3.16
C ASN A 134 -8.31 20.84 -3.22
N THR A 135 -7.21 20.10 -3.10
CA THR A 135 -7.18 18.64 -3.14
C THR A 135 -7.08 18.02 -1.76
N ALA A 136 -7.87 16.97 -1.54
CA ALA A 136 -7.67 16.03 -0.45
C ALA A 136 -7.35 14.63 -0.98
N ILE A 137 -6.43 13.96 -0.29
CA ILE A 137 -6.19 12.53 -0.50
C ILE A 137 -6.93 11.76 0.58
N ILE A 138 -7.72 10.78 0.16
CA ILE A 138 -8.31 9.77 1.05
C ILE A 138 -7.62 8.45 0.74
N GLU A 139 -6.84 7.97 1.70
CA GLU A 139 -6.11 6.72 1.59
C GLU A 139 -6.65 5.70 2.58
N TRP A 140 -7.05 4.54 2.09
CA TRP A 140 -7.47 3.44 2.95
C TRP A 140 -6.32 2.51 3.27
N TYR A 141 -6.33 1.96 4.48
CA TYR A 141 -5.45 0.87 4.88
C TYR A 141 -6.20 -0.17 5.70
N ILE A 142 -6.26 -1.39 5.18
CA ILE A 142 -6.99 -2.52 5.78
C ILE A 142 -6.02 -3.33 6.62
N THR A 143 -6.19 -3.27 7.94
CA THR A 143 -5.42 -4.06 8.89
C THR A 143 -6.06 -5.44 9.11
N SER A 144 -5.49 -6.24 10.02
CA SER A 144 -6.08 -7.51 10.45
C SER A 144 -7.35 -7.35 11.29
N SER A 145 -7.67 -6.15 11.79
CA SER A 145 -8.81 -5.94 12.70
C SER A 145 -9.69 -4.75 12.35
N ARG A 146 -9.20 -3.76 11.61
CA ARG A 146 -9.93 -2.52 11.29
C ARG A 146 -9.55 -1.98 9.91
N ILE A 147 -10.38 -1.09 9.38
CA ILE A 147 -10.10 -0.23 8.23
C ILE A 147 -9.64 1.12 8.79
N LEU A 148 -8.53 1.63 8.27
CA LEU A 148 -8.05 2.98 8.56
C LEU A 148 -8.28 3.84 7.33
N SER A 149 -8.79 5.05 7.52
CA SER A 149 -8.95 6.05 6.47
C SER A 149 -8.11 7.25 6.86
N PHE A 150 -7.13 7.58 6.02
CA PHE A 150 -6.25 8.74 6.18
C PHE A 150 -6.72 9.84 5.26
N THR A 151 -7.07 10.99 5.83
CA THR A 151 -7.38 12.20 5.08
C THR A 151 -6.18 13.13 5.15
N ILE A 152 -5.60 13.43 3.99
CA ILE A 152 -4.41 14.28 3.85
C ILE A 152 -4.79 15.52 3.06
N THR A 153 -4.50 16.69 3.63
CA THR A 153 -4.69 17.98 2.97
C THR A 153 -3.46 18.87 3.20
N ARG A 154 -3.34 19.94 2.41
CA ARG A 154 -2.21 20.88 2.51
C ARG A 154 -2.17 21.66 3.82
N HIS A 155 -3.32 21.89 4.46
CA HIS A 155 -3.43 22.82 5.59
C HIS A 155 -3.34 22.15 6.98
N HIS A 156 -3.53 20.84 7.08
CA HIS A 156 -3.43 20.14 8.36
C HIS A 156 -2.00 19.74 8.67
N GLN A 157 -1.49 20.05 9.87
CA GLN A 157 -0.12 19.68 10.26
C GLN A 157 0.09 18.16 10.45
N GLN A 158 -1.01 17.40 10.56
CA GLN A 158 -1.01 15.95 10.72
C GLN A 158 -2.14 15.34 9.88
N PRO A 159 -1.98 14.10 9.39
CA PRO A 159 -3.07 13.43 8.69
C PRO A 159 -4.20 13.14 9.68
N GLN A 160 -5.43 13.37 9.24
CA GLN A 160 -6.61 12.97 10.01
C GLN A 160 -6.81 11.47 9.80
N VAL A 161 -6.97 10.72 10.89
CA VAL A 161 -7.09 9.26 10.85
C VAL A 161 -8.42 8.85 11.43
N ARG A 162 -9.25 8.22 10.61
CA ARG A 162 -10.46 7.53 11.06
C ARG A 162 -10.22 6.04 11.13
N GLN A 163 -10.80 5.42 12.14
CA GLN A 163 -10.74 3.98 12.34
C GLN A 163 -12.16 3.41 12.31
N SER A 164 -12.37 2.38 11.50
CA SER A 164 -13.61 1.62 11.52
C SER A 164 -13.69 0.72 12.75
N SER A 165 -14.88 0.19 13.00
CA SER A 165 -15.07 -0.93 13.93
C SER A 165 -14.47 -2.23 13.37
N ALA A 166 -14.44 -3.29 14.20
CA ALA A 166 -14.00 -4.60 13.74
C ALA A 166 -15.06 -5.25 12.84
N GLU A 167 -16.32 -4.96 13.17
CA GLU A 167 -17.54 -5.36 12.48
C GLU A 167 -17.57 -4.79 11.06
N ASP A 168 -17.19 -3.52 10.87
CA ASP A 168 -17.11 -2.90 9.53
C ASP A 168 -16.08 -3.62 8.64
N ARG A 169 -14.95 -4.04 9.22
CA ARG A 169 -13.93 -4.79 8.46
C ARG A 169 -14.46 -6.16 8.05
N GLU A 170 -15.16 -6.84 8.94
CA GLU A 170 -15.76 -8.14 8.64
C GLU A 170 -16.84 -7.99 7.57
N ALA A 171 -17.74 -7.01 7.73
CA ALA A 171 -18.75 -6.65 6.74
C ALA A 171 -18.14 -6.31 5.37
N LEU A 172 -16.98 -5.64 5.32
CA LEU A 172 -16.26 -5.37 4.08
C LEU A 172 -15.78 -6.66 3.39
N ILE A 173 -15.26 -7.61 4.17
CA ILE A 173 -14.77 -8.89 3.66
C ILE A 173 -15.95 -9.69 3.10
N ASP A 174 -17.02 -9.82 3.88
CA ASP A 174 -18.24 -10.55 3.48
C ASP A 174 -18.86 -9.93 2.23
N LEU A 175 -19.03 -8.60 2.21
CA LEU A 175 -19.54 -7.88 1.04
C LEU A 175 -18.67 -8.12 -0.21
N THR A 176 -17.34 -8.18 -0.05
CA THR A 176 -16.43 -8.36 -1.19
C THR A 176 -16.48 -9.79 -1.74
N PHE A 177 -16.32 -10.80 -0.88
CA PHE A 177 -16.13 -12.18 -1.33
C PHE A 177 -17.45 -12.93 -1.50
N ASP A 178 -18.38 -12.76 -0.56
CA ASP A 178 -19.62 -13.53 -0.54
C ASP A 178 -20.71 -12.88 -1.40
N GLU A 179 -20.69 -11.56 -1.56
CA GLU A 179 -21.71 -10.85 -2.34
C GLU A 179 -21.17 -10.38 -3.71
N TYR A 180 -20.18 -9.49 -3.73
CA TYR A 180 -19.71 -8.85 -4.94
C TYR A 180 -19.04 -9.82 -5.92
N LEU A 181 -17.98 -10.52 -5.51
CA LEU A 181 -17.26 -11.46 -6.37
C LEU A 181 -18.12 -12.65 -6.77
N THR A 182 -18.89 -13.19 -5.83
CA THR A 182 -19.83 -14.29 -6.11
C THR A 182 -20.86 -13.88 -7.15
N SER A 183 -21.47 -12.70 -7.03
CA SER A 183 -22.44 -12.19 -8.01
C SER A 183 -21.79 -11.89 -9.36
N TYR A 184 -20.56 -11.36 -9.36
CA TYR A 184 -19.81 -11.06 -10.57
C TYR A 184 -19.47 -12.33 -11.38
N TYR A 185 -18.99 -13.39 -10.72
CA TYR A 185 -18.63 -14.64 -11.40
C TYR A 185 -19.83 -15.52 -11.77
N ASN A 186 -20.93 -15.42 -11.04
CA ASN A 186 -22.12 -16.25 -11.27
C ASN A 186 -23.14 -15.61 -12.23
N ASN A 187 -22.91 -14.38 -12.69
CA ASN A 187 -23.72 -13.73 -13.73
C ASN A 187 -23.47 -14.37 -15.10
N LYS A 188 -24.14 -15.50 -15.36
CA LYS A 188 -24.42 -15.93 -16.73
C LYS A 188 -25.51 -15.01 -17.29
N ASP A 189 -25.36 -14.60 -18.55
CA ASP A 189 -26.02 -13.49 -19.29
C ASP A 189 -27.53 -13.21 -19.09
N GLU A 190 -28.30 -14.04 -18.38
CA GLU A 190 -29.75 -13.91 -18.22
C GLU A 190 -30.20 -12.94 -17.10
N ASN A 191 -29.30 -12.48 -16.21
CA ASN A 191 -29.63 -11.68 -15.01
C ASN A 191 -29.01 -10.26 -14.97
N LYS A 192 -28.71 -9.67 -16.12
CA LYS A 192 -28.03 -8.36 -16.21
C LYS A 192 -28.76 -7.22 -15.47
N ASP A 193 -30.09 -7.17 -15.55
CA ASP A 193 -30.90 -6.12 -14.89
C ASP A 193 -30.91 -6.27 -13.35
N GLU A 194 -30.77 -7.50 -12.83
CA GLU A 194 -30.63 -7.72 -11.39
C GLU A 194 -29.27 -7.27 -10.86
N TRP A 195 -28.22 -7.34 -11.69
CA TRP A 195 -26.89 -6.91 -11.30
C TRP A 195 -26.81 -5.40 -11.06
N GLU A 196 -27.40 -4.60 -11.95
CA GLU A 196 -27.39 -3.14 -11.83
C GLU A 196 -28.08 -2.69 -10.53
N THR A 197 -29.26 -3.25 -10.24
CA THR A 197 -30.00 -2.93 -9.00
C THR A 197 -29.34 -3.47 -7.72
N LYS A 198 -28.59 -4.57 -7.81
CA LYS A 198 -27.78 -5.09 -6.69
C LYS A 198 -26.53 -4.22 -6.47
N LEU A 199 -25.92 -3.71 -7.53
CA LEU A 199 -24.72 -2.89 -7.46
C LEU A 199 -24.97 -1.60 -6.67
N ASP A 200 -26.08 -0.90 -6.91
CA ASP A 200 -26.42 0.31 -6.16
C ASP A 200 -26.49 0.05 -4.66
N LYS A 201 -27.18 -1.01 -4.24
CA LYS A 201 -27.27 -1.41 -2.82
C LYS A 201 -25.91 -1.79 -2.24
N LEU A 202 -25.08 -2.48 -3.03
CA LEU A 202 -23.71 -2.83 -2.65
C LEU A 202 -22.85 -1.58 -2.45
N LEU A 203 -22.95 -0.58 -3.33
CA LEU A 203 -22.21 0.67 -3.22
C LEU A 203 -22.67 1.51 -2.04
N SER A 204 -23.97 1.58 -1.76
CA SER A 204 -24.49 2.24 -0.56
C SER A 204 -23.94 1.62 0.71
N ARG A 205 -24.01 0.28 0.83
CA ARG A 205 -23.48 -0.42 1.99
C ARG A 205 -21.95 -0.29 2.10
N LEU A 206 -21.24 -0.29 0.97
CA LEU A 206 -19.80 -0.04 0.95
C LEU A 206 -19.47 1.38 1.43
N ALA A 207 -20.26 2.39 1.06
CA ALA A 207 -20.08 3.76 1.51
C ALA A 207 -20.27 3.90 3.03
N GLU A 208 -21.26 3.20 3.60
CA GLU A 208 -21.48 3.13 5.05
C GLU A 208 -20.29 2.45 5.76
N ILE A 209 -19.84 1.29 5.28
CA ILE A 209 -18.70 0.56 5.85
C ILE A 209 -17.40 1.41 5.85
N LEU A 210 -17.22 2.23 4.81
CA LEU A 210 -16.06 3.10 4.66
C LEU A 210 -16.21 4.46 5.35
N HIS A 211 -17.36 4.74 5.98
CA HIS A 211 -17.68 6.01 6.66
C HIS A 211 -17.50 7.23 5.73
N ILE A 212 -17.98 7.12 4.48
CA ILE A 212 -17.77 8.14 3.44
C ILE A 212 -18.39 9.48 3.82
N GLU A 213 -19.60 9.48 4.39
CA GLU A 213 -20.31 10.71 4.77
C GLU A 213 -19.52 11.48 5.84
N GLU A 214 -18.99 10.77 6.83
CA GLU A 214 -18.19 11.32 7.92
C GLU A 214 -16.82 11.82 7.47
N ILE A 215 -16.21 11.18 6.47
CA ILE A 215 -14.95 11.62 5.87
C ILE A 215 -15.18 12.91 5.09
N ILE A 216 -16.23 12.97 4.27
CA ILE A 216 -16.56 14.15 3.45
C ILE A 216 -16.91 15.35 4.32
N ALA A 217 -17.63 15.14 5.43
CA ALA A 217 -17.99 16.21 6.37
C ALA A 217 -16.79 16.87 7.05
N GLU A 218 -15.64 16.20 7.14
CA GLU A 218 -14.41 16.74 7.75
C GLU A 218 -13.48 17.47 6.77
N LEU A 219 -13.80 17.45 5.47
CA LEU A 219 -12.97 18.09 4.48
C LEU A 219 -13.00 19.62 4.62
N PRO A 220 -11.87 20.31 4.37
CA PRO A 220 -11.83 21.78 4.38
C PRO A 220 -12.82 22.40 3.39
N GLN A 221 -13.40 23.54 3.76
CA GLN A 221 -14.23 24.33 2.85
C GLN A 221 -13.40 24.76 1.62
N GLY A 222 -13.89 24.46 0.42
CA GLY A 222 -13.18 24.72 -0.84
C GLY A 222 -12.43 23.51 -1.41
N CYS A 223 -12.40 22.37 -0.71
CA CYS A 223 -11.87 21.13 -1.25
C CYS A 223 -12.75 20.63 -2.40
N ASN A 224 -12.28 20.81 -3.61
CA ASN A 224 -12.92 20.40 -4.84
C ASN A 224 -12.00 19.46 -5.64
N GLN A 225 -11.19 18.65 -4.97
CA GLN A 225 -10.53 17.54 -5.64
C GLN A 225 -10.31 16.38 -4.68
N LEU A 226 -10.59 15.16 -5.13
CA LEU A 226 -10.40 13.95 -4.33
C LEU A 226 -9.49 12.96 -5.04
N ILE A 227 -8.41 12.57 -4.37
CA ILE A 227 -7.56 11.46 -4.77
C ILE A 227 -7.88 10.28 -3.86
N LEU A 228 -8.46 9.24 -4.43
CA LEU A 228 -8.86 8.04 -3.71
C LEU A 228 -7.77 6.97 -3.89
N ILE A 229 -7.11 6.57 -2.79
CA ILE A 229 -6.05 5.56 -2.81
C ILE A 229 -6.57 4.27 -2.13
N PRO A 230 -7.06 3.28 -2.91
CA PRO A 230 -7.53 2.02 -2.35
C PRO A 230 -6.38 1.17 -1.80
N HIS A 231 -6.71 0.24 -0.90
CA HIS A 231 -5.78 -0.79 -0.41
C HIS A 231 -6.37 -2.19 -0.52
N ARG A 232 -5.51 -3.16 -0.89
CA ARG A 232 -5.91 -4.55 -1.19
C ARG A 232 -7.09 -4.55 -2.15
N PHE A 233 -8.07 -5.43 -1.96
CA PHE A 233 -9.23 -5.65 -2.84
C PHE A 233 -10.17 -4.44 -2.99
N LEU A 234 -9.98 -3.32 -2.28
CA LEU A 234 -10.78 -2.10 -2.50
C LEU A 234 -10.65 -1.54 -3.93
N HIS A 235 -9.55 -1.85 -4.64
CA HIS A 235 -9.38 -1.44 -6.04
C HIS A 235 -10.36 -2.12 -7.01
N LEU A 236 -11.08 -3.15 -6.56
CA LEU A 236 -12.11 -3.82 -7.35
C LEU A 236 -13.39 -2.99 -7.46
N PHE A 237 -13.63 -2.07 -6.53
CA PHE A 237 -14.84 -1.27 -6.49
C PHE A 237 -14.67 0.08 -7.20
N PRO A 238 -15.74 0.60 -7.83
CA PRO A 238 -15.74 1.95 -8.36
C PRO A 238 -15.87 2.96 -7.22
N LEU A 239 -14.79 3.22 -6.46
CA LEU A 239 -14.85 4.10 -5.27
C LEU A 239 -15.35 5.52 -5.59
N HIS A 240 -15.10 6.01 -6.80
CA HIS A 240 -15.63 7.30 -7.27
C HIS A 240 -17.17 7.31 -7.42
N ALA A 241 -17.81 6.15 -7.54
CA ALA A 241 -19.26 6.02 -7.65
C ALA A 241 -19.92 5.74 -6.29
N LEU A 242 -19.20 5.89 -5.17
CA LEU A 242 -19.83 5.74 -3.86
C LEU A 242 -20.77 6.93 -3.60
N PRO A 243 -21.97 6.68 -3.08
CA PRO A 243 -22.90 7.75 -2.71
C PRO A 243 -22.32 8.61 -1.58
N CYS A 244 -22.53 9.93 -1.67
CA CYS A 244 -22.17 10.92 -0.68
C CYS A 244 -23.31 11.92 -0.47
N GLY A 245 -23.99 11.84 0.67
CA GLY A 245 -25.09 12.74 1.05
C GLY A 245 -26.49 12.14 0.88
N ASN A 246 -27.37 12.45 1.83
CA ASN A 246 -28.71 11.88 1.99
C ASN A 246 -29.83 12.73 1.34
N ASP A 247 -29.58 13.39 0.21
CA ASP A 247 -30.61 14.19 -0.44
C ASP A 247 -31.44 13.30 -1.38
N ASN A 248 -32.73 13.14 -1.04
CA ASN A 248 -33.78 12.50 -1.86
C ASN A 248 -34.07 13.24 -3.20
N VAL A 249 -33.12 14.06 -3.68
CA VAL A 249 -33.15 14.80 -4.94
C VAL A 249 -31.83 14.50 -5.68
N GLY A 250 -31.75 13.29 -6.22
CA GLY A 250 -30.56 12.79 -6.93
C GLY A 250 -29.45 12.37 -5.98
N ALA A 251 -29.15 11.06 -5.92
CA ALA A 251 -28.01 10.55 -5.19
C ALA A 251 -26.74 11.22 -5.74
N LYS A 252 -26.09 12.06 -4.93
CA LYS A 252 -24.76 12.58 -5.24
C LYS A 252 -23.77 11.47 -4.99
N HIS A 253 -22.90 11.20 -5.94
CA HIS A 253 -21.78 10.29 -5.79
C HIS A 253 -20.48 11.09 -5.67
N LEU A 254 -19.43 10.48 -5.10
CA LEU A 254 -18.11 11.11 -4.97
C LEU A 254 -17.60 11.70 -6.30
N GLY A 255 -17.99 11.09 -7.41
CA GLY A 255 -17.63 11.50 -8.75
C GLY A 255 -18.62 12.43 -9.47
N ASP A 256 -19.80 12.73 -8.93
CA ASP A 256 -20.78 13.58 -9.65
C ASP A 256 -20.37 15.04 -9.74
N ASN A 257 -19.48 15.47 -8.85
CA ASN A 257 -18.82 16.78 -8.92
C ASN A 257 -17.67 16.81 -9.98
N LEU A 258 -17.41 15.72 -10.74
CA LEU A 258 -16.32 15.57 -11.72
C LEU A 258 -16.68 15.97 -13.17
N SER A 259 -17.58 16.94 -13.37
CA SER A 259 -18.02 17.30 -14.73
C SER A 259 -17.01 18.18 -15.48
N GLU A 260 -15.97 17.55 -16.03
CA GLU A 260 -15.62 17.75 -17.44
C GLU A 260 -15.45 16.37 -18.10
N LYS A 261 -16.51 15.91 -18.78
CA LYS A 261 -16.40 14.73 -19.65
C LYS A 261 -15.32 15.00 -20.71
N PRO A 262 -14.24 14.20 -20.83
CA PRO A 262 -13.38 14.30 -22.00
C PRO A 262 -14.26 14.03 -23.23
N LYS A 263 -14.21 14.95 -24.21
CA LYS A 263 -14.83 14.73 -25.52
C LYS A 263 -14.21 13.45 -26.10
N LEU A 264 -14.98 12.36 -26.11
CA LEU A 264 -14.64 11.19 -26.92
C LEU A 264 -14.80 11.59 -28.38
N ASP A 265 -13.71 12.05 -28.97
CA ASP A 265 -13.59 12.04 -30.42
C ASP A 265 -13.37 10.58 -30.85
N ASN A 266 -14.41 10.07 -31.53
CA ASN A 266 -14.43 8.91 -32.42
C ASN A 266 -14.83 7.53 -31.81
N PRO A 267 -16.02 6.97 -32.15
CA PRO A 267 -16.54 5.72 -31.56
C PRO A 267 -16.05 4.40 -32.19
N ASN A 268 -15.12 4.42 -33.15
CA ASN A 268 -14.77 3.21 -33.91
C ASN A 268 -13.34 2.73 -33.65
N ALA A 269 -13.13 2.06 -32.52
CA ALA A 269 -11.99 1.15 -32.35
C ALA A 269 -12.34 0.03 -31.37
N SER A 270 -12.81 -1.11 -31.90
CA SER A 270 -12.85 -2.36 -31.15
C SER A 270 -11.44 -2.94 -31.00
N PRO A 271 -11.11 -3.53 -29.85
CA PRO A 271 -10.13 -4.60 -29.81
C PRO A 271 -10.78 -5.89 -29.30
N SER A 272 -10.93 -6.82 -30.23
CA SER A 272 -10.98 -8.26 -30.00
C SER A 272 -9.73 -8.74 -29.24
N GLY A 273 -9.91 -9.56 -28.21
CA GLY A 273 -8.78 -10.22 -27.53
C GLY A 273 -9.17 -11.04 -26.31
N ASN A 274 -9.51 -12.31 -26.54
CA ASN A 274 -9.61 -13.34 -25.52
C ASN A 274 -8.24 -13.51 -24.83
N PHE A 275 -8.16 -13.26 -23.52
CA PHE A 275 -7.04 -13.71 -22.68
C PHE A 275 -7.58 -14.37 -21.41
N ALA A 276 -7.33 -15.67 -21.31
CA ALA A 276 -7.71 -16.51 -20.19
C ALA A 276 -6.91 -16.13 -18.93
N LEU A 277 -7.57 -15.51 -17.94
CA LEU A 277 -7.02 -15.26 -16.61
C LEU A 277 -7.39 -16.41 -15.66
N ARG A 278 -6.75 -17.57 -15.85
CA ARG A 278 -6.69 -18.66 -14.85
C ARG A 278 -5.23 -18.87 -14.43
N GLN A 279 -4.67 -17.89 -13.73
CA GLN A 279 -3.53 -17.99 -12.80
C GLN A 279 -3.04 -16.55 -12.52
N LEU A 280 -3.63 -15.87 -11.54
CA LEU A 280 -3.09 -14.63 -10.97
C LEU A 280 -3.73 -14.34 -9.61
N ILE A 281 -3.70 -15.36 -8.72
CA ILE A 281 -3.62 -15.11 -7.28
C ILE A 281 -2.12 -15.18 -6.98
N GLY A 282 -1.44 -14.06 -7.22
CA GLY A 282 0.01 -13.97 -7.16
C GLY A 282 0.46 -12.62 -7.69
N GLU A 283 0.53 -11.66 -6.78
CA GLU A 283 1.39 -10.46 -6.86
C GLU A 283 1.41 -9.71 -8.20
N THR A 284 0.58 -8.67 -8.32
CA THR A 284 0.95 -7.48 -9.11
C THR A 284 0.26 -6.26 -8.54
N GLN A 285 1.03 -5.40 -7.86
CA GLN A 285 0.58 -4.10 -7.38
C GLN A 285 0.70 -3.11 -8.53
N ILE A 286 -0.36 -2.94 -9.32
CA ILE A 286 -0.47 -1.81 -10.25
C ILE A 286 -1.14 -0.69 -9.46
N ARG A 287 -0.37 0.35 -9.08
CA ARG A 287 -0.91 1.60 -8.56
C ARG A 287 -1.79 2.22 -9.64
N GLN A 288 -3.11 2.06 -9.54
CA GLN A 288 -4.05 2.92 -10.25
C GLN A 288 -4.42 4.08 -9.33
N SER A 289 -3.51 5.07 -9.26
CA SER A 289 -3.86 6.39 -8.74
C SER A 289 -4.57 7.12 -9.87
N LYS A 290 -5.86 7.42 -9.71
CA LYS A 290 -6.58 8.29 -10.64
C LYS A 290 -6.74 9.66 -9.98
N CYS A 291 -6.17 10.68 -10.62
CA CYS A 291 -6.27 12.08 -10.22
C CYS A 291 -7.46 12.70 -10.95
N PHE A 292 -8.32 13.45 -10.26
CA PHE A 292 -9.53 13.98 -10.87
C PHE A 292 -9.93 15.32 -10.28
N THR A 293 -9.92 16.38 -11.11
CA THR A 293 -10.37 17.76 -10.86
C THR A 293 -11.88 17.87 -10.65
N LEU A 294 -12.36 18.52 -9.58
CA LEU A 294 -13.75 19.03 -9.49
C LEU A 294 -13.75 20.49 -10.00
N GLY A 295 -14.72 20.83 -10.83
CA GLY A 295 -14.98 22.18 -11.33
C GLY A 295 -16.09 22.86 -10.54
#